data_AF-A0A392RHJ5-F1
#
_entry.id   AF-A0A392RHJ5-F1
#
_cell.length_a   1.000
_cell.length_b   1.000
_cell.length_c   1.000
_cell.angle_alpha   90.00
_cell.angle_beta   90.00
_cell.angle_gamma   90.00
#
_symmetry.space_group_name_H-M   'P 1'
#
loop_
_entity.id
_entity.type
_entity.pdbx_description
1 polymer ?
#
loop_
_entity_poly.entity_id
_entity_poly.type
_entity_poly.pdbx_seq_one_letter_code
_entity_poly.pdbx_strand_id
1 'polypeptide(L)'
;MSVFRFKETEVKHVPRKHNARADVLSKLASTRRKKGGNQSLIQETLTKPRTEKPLEVLLICDIDSNSWMTPVFRFLNSEKLPADKKEAAKIKRRACAYA
;
A
#
# COMPACT_ATOMS: atom_id res chain seq x y z
N MET A 1 -3.39 14.96 -18.09
CA MET A 1 -3.43 15.05 -16.62
C MET A 1 -2.31 15.97 -16.14
N SER A 2 -2.67 17.10 -15.52
CA SER A 2 -1.68 17.99 -14.92
C SER A 2 -1.20 17.38 -13.60
N VAL A 3 0.10 17.13 -13.49
CA VAL A 3 0.71 16.68 -12.24
C VAL A 3 0.81 17.90 -11.34
N PHE A 4 -0.03 17.97 -10.30
CA PHE A 4 0.11 19.02 -9.29
C PHE A 4 1.47 18.87 -8.61
N ARG A 5 2.36 19.83 -8.86
CA ARG A 5 3.61 19.96 -8.11
C ARG A 5 3.34 20.79 -6.87
N PHE A 6 3.81 20.29 -5.73
CA PHE A 6 3.82 21.09 -4.51
C PHE A 6 4.66 22.36 -4.74
N LYS A 7 4.18 23.50 -4.25
CA LYS A 7 4.91 24.77 -4.32
C LYS A 7 6.21 24.72 -3.51
N GLU A 8 6.20 23.96 -2.42
CA GLU A 8 7.35 23.74 -1.54
C GLU A 8 7.21 22.39 -0.85
N THR A 9 8.33 21.74 -0.54
CA THR A 9 8.38 20.48 0.22
C THR A 9 9.53 20.52 1.22
N GLU A 10 9.23 20.19 2.48
CA GLU A 10 10.22 20.09 3.55
C GLU A 10 10.36 18.63 4.00
N VAL A 11 11.59 18.16 4.17
CA VAL A 11 11.89 16.82 4.71
C VAL A 11 12.66 16.96 6.01
N LYS A 12 12.08 16.49 7.11
CA LYS A 12 12.72 16.48 8.44
C LYS A 12 13.20 15.08 8.77
N HIS A 13 14.50 14.95 9.05
CA HIS A 13 15.06 13.72 9.59
C HIS A 13 14.78 13.61 11.09
N VAL A 14 14.10 12.54 11.50
CA VAL A 14 13.89 12.20 12.92
C VAL A 14 14.88 11.10 13.30
N PRO A 15 15.87 11.36 14.19
CA PRO A 15 16.80 10.34 14.62
C PRO A 15 16.07 9.15 15.26
N ARG A 16 16.54 7.93 15.01
CA ARG A 16 15.87 6.69 15.44
C ARG A 16 15.56 6.65 16.94
N LYS A 17 16.45 7.21 17.78
CA LYS A 17 16.29 7.31 19.24
C LYS A 17 15.06 8.13 19.67
N HIS A 18 14.62 9.08 18.85
CA HIS A 18 13.43 9.90 19.11
C HIS A 18 12.15 9.30 18.52
N ASN A 19 12.24 8.14 17.86
CA ASN A 19 11.11 7.52 17.16
C ASN A 19 10.40 6.44 17.99
N ALA A 20 10.66 6.36 19.30
CA ALA A 20 10.14 5.31 20.17
C ALA A 20 8.60 5.25 20.17
N ARG A 21 7.93 6.42 20.18
CA ARG A 21 6.46 6.49 20.16
C ARG A 21 5.87 5.95 18.85
N ALA A 22 6.45 6.30 17.71
CA ALA A 22 5.99 5.78 16.43
C ALA A 22 6.25 4.29 16.29
N ASP A 23 7.37 3.78 16.84
CA ASP A 23 7.68 2.34 16.86
C ASP A 23 6.60 1.56 17.60
N VAL A 24 6.18 2.05 18.77
CA VAL A 24 5.08 1.47 19.55
C VAL A 24 3.76 1.49 18.75
N LEU A 25 3.43 2.61 18.12
CA LEU A 25 2.20 2.74 17.31
C LEU A 25 2.23 1.82 16.08
N SER A 26 3.37 1.68 15.41
CA SER A 26 3.51 0.81 14.23
C SER A 26 3.28 -0.67 14.56
N LYS A 27 3.45 -1.06 15.83
CA LYS A 27 3.30 -2.43 16.32
C LYS A 27 2.01 -2.67 17.08
N LEU A 28 1.09 -1.70 17.11
CA LEU A 28 -0.13 -1.72 17.94
C LEU A 28 -0.99 -2.98 17.72
N ALA A 29 -1.06 -3.47 16.47
CA ALA A 29 -1.80 -4.68 16.13
C ALA A 29 -1.13 -5.99 16.60
N SER A 30 0.20 -5.97 16.79
CA SER A 30 1.02 -7.15 17.14
C SER A 30 1.34 -7.26 18.63
N THR A 31 1.31 -6.14 19.37
CA THR A 31 1.62 -6.11 20.79
C THR A 31 0.33 -6.25 21.61
N ARG A 32 0.16 -7.36 22.33
CA ARG A 32 -0.87 -7.45 23.37
C ARG A 32 -0.59 -6.41 24.46
N ARG A 33 -1.64 -5.81 25.04
CA ARG A 33 -1.50 -4.91 26.19
C ARG A 33 -0.72 -5.63 27.30
N LYS A 34 0.51 -5.19 27.57
CA LYS A 34 1.26 -5.65 28.74
C LYS A 34 0.78 -4.88 29.96
N LYS A 35 0.50 -5.58 31.06
CA LYS A 35 0.24 -4.97 32.37
C LYS A 35 1.51 -4.21 32.79
N GLY A 36 1.46 -2.88 32.81
CA GLY A 36 2.62 -1.99 33.04
C GLY A 36 3.22 -1.30 31.81
N GLY A 37 2.63 -1.45 30.61
CA GLY A 37 3.05 -0.70 29.41
C GLY A 37 2.54 0.75 29.37
N ASN A 38 2.91 1.49 28.32
CA ASN A 38 2.62 2.92 28.10
C ASN A 38 1.18 3.32 28.49
N GLN A 39 1.04 4.00 29.64
CA GLN A 39 -0.24 4.45 30.19
C GLN A 39 -0.91 5.55 29.36
N SER A 40 -0.20 6.14 28.40
CA SER A 40 -0.68 7.21 27.52
C SER A 40 -1.44 6.74 26.28
N LEU A 41 -1.61 5.41 26.08
CA LEU A 41 -2.27 4.85 24.91
C LEU A 41 -3.62 4.19 25.27
N ILE A 42 -4.69 4.79 24.75
CA ILE A 42 -6.04 4.21 24.76
C ILE A 42 -6.16 3.34 23.50
N GLN A 43 -6.45 2.06 23.69
CA GLN A 43 -6.62 1.08 22.62
C GLN A 43 -7.91 0.31 22.82
N GLU A 44 -8.73 0.28 21.77
CA GLU A 44 -9.92 -0.57 21.67
C GLU A 44 -9.64 -1.65 20.62
N THR A 45 -9.98 -2.90 20.93
CA THR A 45 -9.92 -4.00 19.98
C THR A 45 -11.34 -4.36 19.59
N LEU A 46 -11.70 -4.11 18.33
CA LEU A 46 -13.01 -4.47 17.79
C LEU A 46 -13.03 -5.96 17.42
N THR A 47 -14.17 -6.63 17.69
CA THR A 47 -14.40 -8.03 17.30
C THR A 47 -14.79 -8.18 15.84
N LYS A 48 -15.29 -7.10 15.21
CA LYS A 48 -15.64 -7.03 13.80
C LYS A 48 -15.00 -5.78 13.15
N PRO A 49 -14.62 -5.81 11.87
CA PRO A 49 -14.03 -4.65 11.21
C PRO A 49 -15.00 -3.47 11.16
N ARG A 50 -14.57 -2.26 11.58
CA ARG A 50 -15.42 -1.06 11.50
C ARG A 50 -15.76 -0.67 10.05
N THR A 51 -14.88 -1.00 9.12
CA THR A 51 -14.98 -0.68 7.70
C THR A 51 -15.43 -1.89 6.87
N GLU A 52 -16.19 -2.81 7.47
CA GLU A 52 -16.79 -3.92 6.75
C GLU A 52 -17.81 -3.35 5.75
N LYS A 53 -17.30 -3.03 4.57
CA LYS A 53 -18.08 -2.60 3.41
C LYS A 53 -18.33 -3.83 2.54
N PRO A 54 -19.45 -3.87 1.80
CA PRO A 54 -19.59 -4.82 0.71
C PRO A 54 -18.34 -4.76 -0.17
N LEU A 55 -17.91 -5.92 -0.69
CA LEU A 55 -16.85 -5.97 -1.69
C LEU A 55 -17.27 -5.11 -2.90
N GLU A 56 -16.79 -3.89 -2.95
CA GLU A 56 -16.95 -3.01 -4.11
C GLU A 56 -15.99 -3.51 -5.19
N VAL A 57 -16.49 -4.39 -6.06
CA VAL A 57 -15.77 -4.79 -7.26
C VAL A 57 -15.91 -3.67 -8.28
N LEU A 58 -14.83 -2.92 -8.47
CA LEU A 58 -14.76 -1.94 -9.56
C LEU A 58 -14.49 -2.67 -10.87
N LEU A 59 -15.47 -2.66 -11.77
CA LEU A 59 -15.26 -3.08 -13.15
C LEU A 59 -14.46 -1.98 -13.86
N ILE A 60 -13.25 -2.31 -14.30
CA ILE A 60 -12.38 -1.39 -15.04
C ILE A 60 -12.54 -1.73 -16.53
N CYS A 61 -13.41 -1.00 -17.23
CA CYS A 61 -13.66 -1.22 -18.66
C CYS A 61 -12.63 -0.56 -19.57
N ASP A 62 -12.12 0.61 -19.17
CA ASP A 62 -11.21 1.42 -19.99
C ASP A 62 -9.85 1.58 -19.29
N ILE A 63 -8.88 0.76 -19.73
CA ILE A 63 -7.48 0.91 -19.32
C ILE A 63 -6.79 1.83 -20.32
N ASP A 64 -6.64 3.10 -19.97
CA ASP A 64 -5.85 4.06 -20.76
C ASP A 64 -4.44 3.52 -21.01
N SER A 65 -3.90 3.75 -22.20
CA SER A 65 -2.49 3.58 -22.56
C SER A 65 -1.49 4.07 -21.50
N ASN A 66 -1.78 5.17 -20.78
CA ASN A 66 -0.94 5.71 -19.71
C ASN A 66 -1.21 5.10 -18.31
N SER A 67 -2.15 4.16 -18.20
CA SER A 67 -2.44 3.47 -16.95
C SER A 67 -1.29 2.57 -16.53
N TRP A 68 -1.04 2.52 -15.23
CA TRP A 68 -0.10 1.57 -14.64
C TRP A 68 -0.54 0.10 -14.84
N MET A 69 -1.82 -0.14 -15.11
CA MET A 69 -2.39 -1.47 -15.33
C MET A 69 -2.15 -1.99 -16.75
N THR A 70 -1.96 -1.11 -17.73
CA THR A 70 -1.76 -1.45 -19.16
C THR A 70 -0.75 -2.58 -19.38
N PRO A 71 0.47 -2.54 -18.81
CA PRO A 71 1.43 -3.63 -19.01
C PRO A 71 1.00 -4.95 -18.35
N VAL A 72 0.28 -4.90 -17.22
CA VAL A 72 -0.24 -6.10 -16.54
C VAL A 72 -1.38 -6.72 -17.34
N PHE A 73 -2.34 -5.89 -17.77
CA PHE A 73 -3.46 -6.32 -18.60
C PHE A 73 -2.99 -6.92 -19.93
N ARG A 74 -2.04 -6.27 -20.63
CA ARG A 74 -1.48 -6.80 -21.87
C ARG A 74 -0.79 -8.15 -21.69
N PHE A 75 -0.09 -8.33 -20.56
CA PHE A 75 0.54 -9.61 -20.24
C PHE A 75 -0.51 -10.70 -19.97
N LEU A 76 -1.53 -10.41 -19.16
CA LEU A 76 -2.61 -11.36 -18.88
C LEU A 76 -3.42 -11.72 -20.14
N ASN A 77 -3.63 -10.77 -21.04
CA ASN A 77 -4.46 -10.97 -22.24
C ASN A 77 -3.70 -11.55 -23.44
N SER A 78 -2.38 -11.32 -23.55
CA SER A 78 -1.62 -11.65 -24.76
C SER A 78 -0.19 -12.13 -24.51
N GLU A 79 0.19 -12.38 -23.26
CA GLU A 79 1.53 -12.82 -22.81
C GLU A 79 2.69 -11.88 -23.21
N LYS A 80 2.38 -10.68 -23.71
CA LYS A 80 3.39 -9.71 -24.15
C LYS A 80 4.12 -9.09 -22.97
N LEU A 81 5.45 -9.10 -23.04
CA LEU A 81 6.34 -8.51 -22.05
C LEU A 81 7.33 -7.54 -22.72
N PRO A 82 7.82 -6.53 -21.99
CA PRO A 82 8.93 -5.70 -22.46
C PRO A 82 10.23 -6.51 -22.51
N ALA A 83 11.16 -6.07 -23.36
CA ALA A 83 12.49 -6.70 -23.47
C ALA A 83 13.34 -6.52 -22.20
N ASP A 84 13.10 -5.45 -21.43
CA ASP A 84 13.78 -5.24 -20.16
C ASP A 84 13.38 -6.32 -19.14
N LYS A 85 14.37 -7.10 -18.70
CA LYS A 85 14.14 -8.24 -17.80
C LYS A 85 13.59 -7.82 -16.44
N LYS A 86 13.98 -6.64 -15.93
CA LYS A 86 13.52 -6.17 -14.61
C LYS A 86 12.06 -5.76 -14.66
N GLU A 87 11.66 -5.02 -15.69
CA GLU A 87 10.27 -4.63 -15.91
C GLU A 87 9.40 -5.85 -16.24
N ALA A 88 9.89 -6.80 -17.03
CA ALA A 88 9.18 -8.06 -17.28
C ALA A 88 8.92 -8.84 -15.98
N ALA A 89 9.92 -8.97 -15.10
CA ALA A 89 9.76 -9.65 -13.81
C ALA A 89 8.75 -8.94 -12.90
N LYS A 90 8.78 -7.61 -12.87
CA LYS A 90 7.84 -6.77 -12.11
C LYS A 90 6.39 -6.93 -12.62
N ILE A 91 6.19 -6.98 -13.94
CA ILE A 91 4.88 -7.21 -14.55
C ILE A 91 4.35 -8.60 -14.16
N LYS A 92 5.17 -9.66 -14.32
CA LYS A 92 4.80 -11.02 -13.93
C LYS A 92 4.39 -11.10 -12.45
N ARG A 93 5.20 -10.52 -11.56
CA ARG A 93 4.92 -10.51 -10.12
C ARG A 93 3.59 -9.84 -9.78
N ARG A 94 3.24 -8.75 -10.48
CA ARG A 94 1.95 -8.07 -10.29
C ARG A 94 0.81 -8.89 -10.86
N ALA A 95 1.00 -9.49 -12.04
CA ALA A 95 -0.01 -10.32 -12.70
C ALA A 95 -0.42 -11.54 -11.86
N CYS A 96 0.50 -12.14 -11.10
CA CYS A 96 0.19 -13.25 -10.18
C CYS A 96 -0.89 -12.93 -9.13
N ALA A 97 -1.20 -11.65 -8.87
CA ALA A 97 -2.27 -11.27 -7.95
C ALA A 97 -3.67 -11.26 -8.61
N TYR A 98 -3.74 -11.44 -9.92
CA TYR A 98 -4.97 -11.31 -10.73
C TYR A 98 -5.23 -12.54 -11.64
N ALA A 99 -4.29 -13.48 -11.68
CA ALA A 99 -4.40 -14.73 -12.44
C ALA A 99 -5.11 -15.82 -11.64
#